data_AF-A0A0B4KEZ3-F1
#
_entry.id   AF-A0A0B4KEZ3-F1
#
_cell.length_a   1.000
_cell.length_b   1.000
_cell.length_c   1.000
_cell.angle_alpha   90.00
_cell.angle_beta   90.00
_cell.angle_gamma   90.00
#
_symmetry.space_group_name_H-M   'P 1'
#
loop_
_entity.id
_entity.type
_entity.pdbx_description
1 polymer ?
#
loop_
_entity_poly.entity_id
_entity_poly.type
_entity_poly.pdbx_seq_one_letter_code
_entity_poly.pdbx_strand_id
1 'polypeptide(L)'
;MLSTKLVCFALASLALGQLYLVASEETVAVCPTNFTQVAGKCLLFDNSWKNFLDRHCQSLNAGLLSFSNKMEFTAINEWLTTVVPQSPELWTSGNKLGGSEDYYWQSTGKKAFYLPWQAGQPTPITGDCLTLLANVTMTAEGTTMSEHRLSVRGCTKWAPHVCQAPLQIFKTQLCLNTTAFFEAKVPA
;
A
#
# COMPACT_ATOMS: atom_id res chain seq x y z
N MET A 1 25.35 -36.99 -38.96
CA MET A 1 23.93 -36.53 -38.99
C MET A 1 23.42 -36.08 -37.61
N LEU A 2 23.81 -36.72 -36.50
CA LEU A 2 23.35 -36.32 -35.14
C LEU A 2 23.85 -34.94 -34.71
N SER A 3 25.09 -34.58 -35.07
CA SER A 3 25.68 -33.26 -34.79
C SER A 3 24.91 -32.10 -35.42
N THR A 4 24.41 -32.27 -36.65
CA THR A 4 23.64 -31.22 -37.35
C THR A 4 22.30 -30.96 -36.67
N LYS A 5 21.63 -32.01 -36.17
CA LYS A 5 20.33 -31.86 -35.48
C LYS A 5 20.48 -31.11 -34.14
N LEU A 6 21.51 -31.42 -33.34
CA LEU A 6 21.78 -30.73 -32.06
C LEU A 6 22.02 -29.23 -32.25
N VAL A 7 22.78 -28.85 -33.27
CA VAL A 7 23.03 -27.43 -33.60
C VAL A 7 21.73 -26.72 -34.00
N CYS A 8 20.87 -27.35 -34.81
CA CYS A 8 19.59 -26.77 -35.18
C CYS A 8 18.65 -26.56 -33.97
N PHE A 9 18.59 -27.52 -33.04
CA PHE A 9 17.78 -27.38 -31.82
C PHE A 9 18.28 -26.24 -30.92
N ALA A 10 19.61 -26.09 -30.78
CA ALA A 10 20.20 -25.00 -29.99
C ALA A 10 19.94 -23.62 -30.61
N LEU A 11 19.97 -23.50 -31.94
CA LEU A 11 19.64 -22.24 -32.62
C LEU A 11 18.15 -21.91 -32.51
N ALA A 12 17.27 -22.90 -32.63
CA ALA A 12 15.83 -22.70 -32.48
C ALA A 12 15.46 -22.28 -31.04
N SER A 13 16.06 -22.89 -30.02
CA SER A 13 15.83 -22.50 -28.62
C SER A 13 16.38 -21.11 -28.30
N LEU A 14 17.54 -20.73 -28.87
CA LEU A 14 18.08 -19.38 -28.72
C LEU A 14 17.17 -18.34 -29.39
N ALA A 15 16.67 -18.62 -30.60
CA ALA A 15 15.74 -17.74 -31.32
C ALA A 15 14.39 -17.60 -30.60
N LEU A 16 13.83 -18.70 -30.09
CA LEU A 16 12.61 -18.68 -29.27
C LEU A 16 12.83 -17.88 -27.99
N GLY A 17 13.95 -18.09 -27.28
CA GLY A 17 14.31 -17.34 -26.07
C GLY A 17 14.45 -15.83 -26.32
N GLN A 18 15.03 -15.43 -27.45
CA GLN A 18 15.09 -14.03 -27.88
C GLN A 18 13.71 -13.47 -28.22
N LEU A 19 12.85 -14.23 -28.89
CA LEU A 19 11.46 -13.81 -29.19
C LEU A 19 10.62 -13.63 -27.92
N TYR A 20 10.76 -14.52 -26.93
CA TYR A 20 10.07 -14.38 -25.64
C TYR A 20 10.54 -13.13 -24.87
N LEU A 21 11.84 -12.80 -24.92
CA LEU A 21 12.37 -11.58 -24.30
C LEU A 21 11.91 -10.30 -25.02
N VAL A 22 11.79 -10.31 -26.35
CA VAL A 22 11.32 -9.14 -27.13
C VAL A 22 9.80 -8.96 -26.99
N ALA A 23 9.04 -10.03 -26.75
CA ALA A 23 7.60 -9.97 -26.61
C ALA A 23 7.10 -9.55 -25.21
N SER A 24 7.98 -9.22 -24.25
CA SER A 24 7.51 -8.70 -22.97
C SER A 24 6.97 -7.28 -23.17
N GLU A 25 5.65 -7.11 -23.16
CA GLU A 25 5.01 -5.80 -23.03
C GLU A 25 5.50 -5.15 -21.74
N GLU A 26 6.14 -3.98 -21.85
CA GLU A 26 6.56 -3.23 -20.67
C GLU A 26 5.31 -2.68 -19.98
N THR A 27 5.13 -3.05 -18.71
CA THR A 27 4.04 -2.55 -17.88
C THR A 27 4.59 -1.52 -16.91
N VAL A 28 3.89 -0.40 -16.79
CA VAL A 28 4.22 0.67 -15.83
C VAL A 28 3.12 0.70 -14.78
N ALA A 29 3.50 0.48 -13.52
CA ALA A 29 2.62 0.64 -12.38
C ALA A 29 2.81 2.03 -11.78
N VAL A 30 1.75 2.84 -11.75
CA VAL A 30 1.76 4.19 -11.14
C VAL A 30 0.64 4.34 -10.15
N CYS A 31 0.80 5.27 -9.22
CA CYS A 31 -0.26 5.61 -8.29
C CYS A 31 -1.30 6.56 -8.93
N PRO A 32 -2.58 6.46 -8.51
CA PRO A 32 -3.56 7.47 -8.86
C PRO A 32 -3.09 8.88 -8.44
N THR A 33 -3.65 9.90 -9.07
CA THR A 33 -3.35 11.31 -8.76
C THR A 33 -3.41 11.58 -7.26
N ASN A 34 -2.40 12.29 -6.72
CA ASN A 34 -2.22 12.65 -5.31
C ASN A 34 -1.80 11.52 -4.37
N PHE A 35 -1.76 10.26 -4.82
CA PHE A 35 -1.23 9.16 -4.00
C PHE A 35 0.29 9.02 -4.18
N THR A 36 0.97 8.66 -3.10
CA THR A 36 2.42 8.40 -3.07
C THR A 36 2.70 6.91 -3.02
N GLN A 37 3.65 6.42 -3.81
CA GLN A 37 4.04 5.01 -3.78
C GLN A 37 4.92 4.72 -2.56
N VAL A 38 4.47 3.81 -1.69
CA VAL A 38 5.18 3.37 -0.46
C VAL A 38 5.05 1.86 -0.35
N ALA A 39 6.17 1.13 -0.33
CA ALA A 39 6.19 -0.34 -0.23
C ALA A 39 5.23 -1.06 -1.20
N GLY A 40 5.16 -0.59 -2.45
CA GLY A 40 4.27 -1.18 -3.46
C GLY A 40 2.79 -0.83 -3.32
N LYS A 41 2.43 0.08 -2.41
CA LYS A 41 1.08 0.62 -2.25
C LYS A 41 1.01 2.09 -2.65
N CYS A 42 -0.19 2.54 -3.01
CA CYS A 42 -0.45 3.95 -3.23
C CYS A 42 -1.14 4.53 -2.01
N LEU A 43 -0.48 5.43 -1.29
CA LEU A 43 -0.95 5.97 -0.02
C LEU A 43 -1.25 7.47 -0.12
N LEU A 44 -2.32 7.88 0.55
CA LEU A 44 -2.72 9.29 0.71
C LEU A 44 -3.06 9.53 2.18
N PHE A 45 -2.36 10.46 2.81
CA PHE A 45 -2.72 10.95 4.14
C PHE A 45 -3.77 12.07 4.00
N ASP A 46 -4.84 11.97 4.77
CA ASP A 46 -5.85 13.02 4.90
C ASP A 46 -5.99 13.42 6.38
N ASN A 47 -5.76 14.71 6.66
CA ASN A 47 -5.79 15.26 8.02
C ASN A 47 -7.20 15.59 8.53
N SER A 48 -8.23 15.37 7.72
CA SER A 48 -9.62 15.55 8.16
C SER A 48 -9.99 14.46 9.16
N TRP A 49 -10.64 14.90 10.24
CA TRP A 49 -11.07 14.00 11.29
C TRP A 49 -12.31 13.27 10.84
N LYS A 50 -12.25 11.93 10.88
CA LYS A 50 -13.34 11.03 10.52
C LYS A 50 -13.46 9.90 11.55
N ASN A 51 -14.64 9.30 11.64
CA ASN A 51 -14.78 8.04 12.34
C ASN A 51 -14.41 6.87 11.42
N PHE A 52 -14.21 5.68 11.98
CA PHE A 52 -13.77 4.50 11.24
C PHE A 52 -14.74 4.08 10.12
N LEU A 53 -16.03 4.34 10.29
CA LEU A 53 -17.09 3.95 9.34
C LEU A 53 -17.27 4.94 8.18
N ASP A 54 -16.56 6.07 8.22
CA ASP A 54 -16.60 7.07 7.16
C ASP A 54 -16.14 6.48 5.82
N ARG A 55 -16.71 7.00 4.73
CA ARG A 55 -16.53 6.47 3.38
C ARG A 55 -15.58 7.30 2.51
N HIS A 56 -14.77 8.18 3.12
CA HIS A 56 -13.86 9.06 2.39
C HIS A 56 -12.89 8.30 1.49
N CYS A 57 -12.17 7.29 1.99
CA CYS A 57 -11.28 6.53 1.11
C CYS A 57 -12.04 5.84 -0.04
N GLN A 58 -13.25 5.35 0.22
CA GLN A 58 -14.07 4.71 -0.80
C GLN A 58 -14.50 5.70 -1.90
N SER A 59 -14.74 6.98 -1.59
CA SER A 59 -15.04 7.99 -2.61
C SER A 59 -13.85 8.28 -3.53
N LEU A 60 -12.63 7.90 -3.12
CA LEU A 60 -11.39 7.98 -3.90
C LEU A 60 -11.03 6.67 -4.62
N ASN A 61 -11.95 5.69 -4.69
CA ASN A 61 -11.67 4.32 -5.16
C ASN A 61 -10.52 3.65 -4.36
N ALA A 62 -10.42 3.97 -3.07
CA ALA A 62 -9.42 3.49 -2.14
C ALA A 62 -10.07 2.81 -0.92
N GLY A 63 -9.26 2.22 -0.05
CA GLY A 63 -9.67 1.72 1.27
C GLY A 63 -8.78 2.30 2.37
N LEU A 64 -9.15 2.11 3.63
CA LEU A 64 -8.24 2.48 4.73
C LEU A 64 -6.95 1.63 4.70
N LEU A 65 -5.87 2.20 5.21
CA LEU A 65 -4.55 1.59 5.26
C LEU A 65 -4.58 0.19 5.91
N SER A 66 -3.95 -0.77 5.25
CA SER A 66 -3.58 -2.06 5.83
C SER A 66 -2.07 -2.28 5.73
N PHE A 67 -1.56 -3.31 6.38
CA PHE A 67 -0.21 -3.80 6.14
C PHE A 67 -0.06 -5.28 6.47
N SER A 68 0.81 -5.95 5.73
CA SER A 68 0.91 -7.41 5.74
C SER A 68 2.12 -7.95 6.51
N ASN A 69 3.19 -7.16 6.62
CA ASN A 69 4.46 -7.61 7.16
C ASN A 69 5.31 -6.45 7.69
N LYS A 70 6.45 -6.79 8.31
CA LYS A 70 7.39 -5.84 8.91
C LYS A 70 7.99 -4.85 7.91
N MET A 71 8.40 -5.31 6.73
CA MET A 71 9.04 -4.45 5.72
C MET A 71 8.08 -3.35 5.26
N GLU A 72 6.84 -3.72 4.97
CA GLU A 72 5.79 -2.79 4.59
C GLU A 72 5.51 -1.77 5.71
N PHE A 73 5.39 -2.26 6.95
CA PHE A 73 5.14 -1.41 8.11
C PHE A 73 6.29 -0.43 8.41
N THR A 74 7.55 -0.85 8.25
CA THR A 74 8.72 0.01 8.42
C THR A 74 8.72 1.12 7.38
N ALA A 75 8.53 0.80 6.10
CA ALA A 75 8.47 1.80 5.03
C ALA A 75 7.30 2.79 5.21
N ILE A 76 6.15 2.31 5.69
CA ILE A 76 5.01 3.18 6.04
C ILE A 76 5.39 4.13 7.19
N ASN A 77 6.03 3.63 8.25
CA ASN A 77 6.47 4.48 9.37
C ASN A 77 7.45 5.56 8.90
N GLU A 78 8.44 5.21 8.07
CA GLU A 78 9.38 6.17 7.49
C GLU A 78 8.63 7.26 6.69
N TRP A 79 7.67 6.87 5.85
CA TRP A 79 6.83 7.81 5.12
C TRP A 79 6.02 8.71 6.05
N LEU A 80 5.40 8.14 7.09
CA LEU A 80 4.61 8.87 8.08
C LEU A 80 5.43 9.97 8.79
N THR A 81 6.71 9.73 9.09
CA THR A 81 7.55 10.79 9.70
C THR A 81 7.63 12.08 8.87
N THR A 82 7.47 11.95 7.55
CA THR A 82 7.50 13.08 6.61
C THR A 82 6.12 13.72 6.41
N VAL A 83 5.06 12.92 6.32
CA VAL A 83 3.72 13.43 5.92
C VAL A 83 2.79 13.75 7.09
N VAL A 84 3.02 13.20 8.27
CA VAL A 84 2.16 13.38 9.45
C VAL A 84 2.88 13.91 10.69
N PRO A 85 3.71 14.98 10.62
CA PRO A 85 4.57 15.38 11.73
C PRO A 85 3.83 15.81 13.01
N GLN A 86 2.51 16.00 12.96
CA GLN A 86 1.69 16.45 14.09
C GLN A 86 0.47 15.58 14.38
N SER A 87 0.29 14.46 13.67
CA SER A 87 -0.86 13.57 13.86
C SER A 87 -0.39 12.26 14.51
N PRO A 88 -0.42 12.17 15.85
CA PRO A 88 0.06 10.97 16.54
C PRO A 88 -0.84 9.77 16.32
N GLU A 89 -2.09 9.99 15.87
CA GLU A 89 -3.08 8.93 15.75
C GLU A 89 -3.75 8.93 14.38
N LEU A 90 -3.78 7.77 13.73
CA LEU A 90 -4.30 7.59 12.37
C LEU A 90 -5.16 6.33 12.29
N TRP A 91 -6.28 6.40 11.59
CA TRP A 91 -7.07 5.22 11.29
C TRP A 91 -6.34 4.27 10.31
N THR A 92 -6.52 2.99 10.57
CA THR A 92 -6.21 1.89 9.65
C THR A 92 -7.51 1.17 9.29
N SER A 93 -7.48 0.19 8.38
CA SER A 93 -8.64 -0.66 8.09
C SER A 93 -8.83 -1.82 9.07
N GLY A 94 -7.96 -1.93 10.07
CA GLY A 94 -7.92 -3.07 10.98
C GLY A 94 -9.08 -3.03 11.95
N ASN A 95 -9.83 -4.13 12.09
CA ASN A 95 -10.91 -4.23 13.06
C ASN A 95 -11.31 -5.69 13.33
N LYS A 96 -12.13 -5.93 14.36
CA LYS A 96 -12.71 -7.24 14.69
C LYS A 96 -14.25 -7.23 14.74
N LEU A 97 -14.89 -6.34 13.98
CA LEU A 97 -16.35 -6.13 13.98
C LEU A 97 -17.17 -7.34 13.50
N GLY A 98 -16.53 -8.35 12.92
CA GLY A 98 -17.19 -9.58 12.46
C GLY A 98 -17.56 -10.58 13.56
N GLY A 99 -17.41 -10.22 14.85
CA GLY A 99 -17.68 -11.12 15.98
C GLY A 99 -16.59 -12.18 16.19
N SER A 100 -15.41 -12.01 15.57
CA SER A 100 -14.24 -12.84 15.80
C SER A 100 -13.33 -12.23 16.88
N GLU A 101 -12.58 -13.06 17.59
CA GLU A 101 -11.47 -12.56 18.44
C GLU A 101 -10.30 -12.00 17.60
N ASP A 102 -10.23 -12.37 16.32
CA ASP A 102 -9.20 -11.96 15.40
C ASP A 102 -9.47 -10.62 14.71
N TYR A 103 -8.40 -9.88 14.43
CA TYR A 103 -8.45 -8.68 13.61
C TYR A 103 -8.32 -9.00 12.11
N TYR A 104 -9.04 -8.24 11.29
CA TYR A 104 -9.03 -8.30 9.84
C TYR A 104 -8.79 -6.91 9.25
N TRP A 105 -8.09 -6.87 8.13
CA TRP A 105 -7.92 -5.66 7.34
C TRP A 105 -9.10 -5.49 6.39
N GLN A 106 -10.07 -4.64 6.74
CA GLN A 106 -11.29 -4.44 5.94
C GLN A 106 -11.02 -4.09 4.48
N SER A 107 -9.95 -3.35 4.18
CA SER A 107 -9.60 -2.95 2.82
C SER A 107 -9.09 -4.09 1.94
N THR A 108 -8.74 -5.24 2.53
CA THR A 108 -8.22 -6.42 1.79
C THR A 108 -9.04 -7.68 2.04
N GLY A 109 -9.90 -7.69 3.05
CA GLY A 109 -10.63 -8.88 3.50
C GLY A 109 -9.77 -9.94 4.18
N LYS A 110 -8.46 -9.71 4.38
CA LYS A 110 -7.53 -10.68 4.95
C LYS A 110 -7.41 -10.55 6.47
N LYS A 111 -7.18 -11.68 7.14
CA LYS A 111 -6.80 -11.73 8.56
C LYS A 111 -5.48 -10.96 8.77
N ALA A 112 -5.43 -10.14 9.82
CA ALA A 112 -4.26 -9.35 10.19
C ALA A 112 -3.30 -10.20 11.03
N PHE A 113 -2.31 -10.83 10.40
CA PHE A 113 -1.32 -11.67 11.08
C PHE A 113 -0.17 -10.86 11.71
N TYR A 114 0.28 -9.80 11.02
CA TYR A 114 1.33 -8.93 11.51
C TYR A 114 0.71 -7.75 12.26
N LEU A 115 0.77 -7.81 13.60
CA LEU A 115 0.18 -6.83 14.52
C LEU A 115 1.26 -6.20 15.41
N PRO A 116 1.97 -5.16 14.94
CA PRO A 116 3.02 -4.46 15.69
C PRO A 116 2.39 -3.53 16.74
N TRP A 117 1.94 -4.13 17.85
CA TRP A 117 1.28 -3.45 18.96
C TRP A 117 2.13 -2.36 19.60
N GLN A 118 1.46 -1.32 20.08
CA GLN A 118 2.01 -0.39 21.04
C GLN A 118 2.18 -1.11 22.38
N ALA A 119 3.12 -0.62 23.20
CA ALA A 119 3.27 -1.13 24.56
C ALA A 119 1.93 -1.09 25.32
N GLY A 120 1.54 -2.23 25.91
CA GLY A 120 0.27 -2.36 26.64
C GLY A 120 -0.98 -2.63 25.78
N GLN A 121 -0.85 -2.80 24.46
CA GLN A 121 -1.95 -3.18 23.57
C GLN A 121 -1.83 -4.66 23.14
N PRO A 122 -2.94 -5.32 22.76
CA PRO A 122 -4.32 -4.82 22.73
C PRO A 122 -4.95 -4.74 24.11
N THR A 123 -5.85 -3.77 24.33
CA THR A 123 -6.67 -3.68 25.55
C THR A 123 -8.13 -4.01 25.23
N PRO A 124 -8.83 -4.87 26.02
CA PRO A 124 -10.21 -5.28 25.69
C PRO A 124 -11.24 -4.15 25.74
N ILE A 125 -11.03 -3.14 26.57
CA ILE A 125 -12.06 -2.14 26.93
C ILE A 125 -12.14 -0.98 25.90
N THR A 126 -11.18 -0.86 24.99
CA THR A 126 -11.03 0.35 24.18
C THR A 126 -11.83 0.36 22.89
N GLY A 127 -12.29 -0.79 22.40
CA GLY A 127 -13.12 -0.92 21.19
C GLY A 127 -12.69 -2.07 20.27
N ASP A 128 -13.10 -2.01 19.01
CA ASP A 128 -12.88 -3.10 18.03
C ASP A 128 -12.11 -2.65 16.78
N CYS A 129 -11.70 -1.39 16.70
CA CYS A 129 -11.01 -0.82 15.54
C CYS A 129 -9.56 -0.46 15.85
N LEU A 130 -8.71 -0.48 14.83
CA LEU A 130 -7.28 -0.29 14.96
C LEU A 130 -6.82 1.07 14.43
N THR A 131 -6.04 1.75 15.26
CA THR A 131 -5.30 2.95 14.92
C THR A 131 -3.82 2.67 14.93
N LEU A 132 -3.07 3.50 14.21
CA LEU A 132 -1.66 3.73 14.42
C LEU A 132 -1.51 4.87 15.42
N LEU A 133 -0.83 4.63 16.55
CA LEU A 133 -0.61 5.58 17.63
C LEU A 133 0.89 5.75 17.91
N ALA A 134 1.36 6.98 17.87
CA ALA A 134 2.71 7.39 18.28
C ALA A 134 2.66 8.11 19.63
N ASN A 135 3.70 7.94 20.43
CA ASN A 135 3.91 8.70 21.66
C ASN A 135 4.53 10.06 21.31
N VAL A 136 3.90 11.12 21.79
CA VAL A 136 4.41 12.49 21.62
C VAL A 136 5.28 12.84 22.82
N THR A 137 6.53 13.20 22.57
CA THR A 137 7.44 13.75 23.58
C THR A 137 7.67 15.22 23.26
N MET A 138 7.40 16.09 24.23
CA MET A 138 7.66 17.52 24.13
C MET A 138 8.88 17.86 24.97
N THR A 139 9.88 18.47 24.35
CA THR A 139 11.09 18.99 25.01
C THR A 139 11.22 20.48 24.72
N ALA A 140 12.18 21.15 25.35
CA ALA A 140 12.51 22.54 25.01
C ALA A 140 12.98 22.72 23.55
N GLU A 141 13.47 21.64 22.92
CA GLU A 141 13.99 21.63 21.55
C GLU A 141 12.89 21.40 20.51
N GLY A 142 11.69 20.97 20.93
CA GLY A 142 10.54 20.78 20.06
C GLY A 142 9.69 19.57 20.43
N THR A 143 8.84 19.17 19.49
CA THR A 143 7.95 18.02 19.62
C THR A 143 8.45 16.89 18.73
N THR A 144 8.69 15.72 19.32
CA THR A 144 9.07 14.50 18.61
C THR A 144 8.02 13.43 18.80
N MET A 145 7.79 12.60 17.78
CA MET A 145 6.91 11.44 17.86
C MET A 145 7.71 10.15 17.77
N SER A 146 7.31 9.16 18.55
CA SER A 146 7.81 7.79 18.38
C SER A 146 7.33 7.20 17.06
N GLU A 147 7.85 6.02 16.70
CA GLU A 147 7.20 5.20 15.68
C GLU A 147 5.73 4.96 16.03
N HIS A 148 4.87 5.00 15.01
CA HIS A 148 3.48 4.65 15.15
C HIS A 148 3.34 3.15 15.35
N ARG A 149 2.53 2.75 16.33
CA ARG A 149 2.27 1.34 16.66
C ARG A 149 0.78 1.09 16.77
N LEU A 150 0.36 -0.17 16.63
CA LEU A 150 -1.07 -0.49 16.67
C LEU A 150 -1.65 -0.26 18.06
N SER A 151 -2.81 0.41 18.09
CA SER A 151 -3.63 0.57 19.28
C SER A 151 -5.09 0.32 18.96
N VAL A 152 -5.79 -0.29 19.92
CA VAL A 152 -7.24 -0.50 19.85
C VAL A 152 -7.96 0.79 20.23
N ARG A 153 -9.02 1.14 19.49
CA ARG A 153 -9.84 2.33 19.68
C ARG A 153 -11.29 2.07 19.29
N GLY A 154 -12.21 2.79 19.93
CA GLY A 154 -13.62 2.78 19.59
C GLY A 154 -13.85 3.29 18.17
N CYS A 155 -14.55 2.53 17.35
CA CYS A 155 -14.77 2.81 15.93
C CYS A 155 -15.51 4.14 15.67
N THR A 156 -16.25 4.65 16.65
CA THR A 156 -16.98 5.93 16.58
C THR A 156 -16.13 7.14 16.94
N LYS A 157 -14.90 6.94 17.43
CA LYS A 157 -13.97 8.02 17.72
C LYS A 157 -13.48 8.66 16.42
N TRP A 158 -13.04 9.90 16.53
CA TRP A 158 -12.56 10.66 15.40
C TRP A 158 -11.03 10.64 15.39
N ALA A 159 -10.45 10.49 14.20
CA ALA A 159 -9.02 10.62 13.93
C ALA A 159 -8.80 10.94 12.45
N PRO A 160 -7.65 11.53 12.07
CA PRO A 160 -7.14 11.51 10.71
C PRO A 160 -6.92 10.08 10.20
N HIS A 161 -6.66 9.94 8.90
CA HIS A 161 -6.60 8.62 8.28
C HIS A 161 -5.68 8.56 7.07
N VAL A 162 -5.31 7.33 6.69
CA VAL A 162 -4.53 7.05 5.48
C VAL A 162 -5.37 6.18 4.56
N CYS A 163 -5.57 6.65 3.34
CA CYS A 163 -6.18 5.89 2.27
C CYS A 163 -5.12 5.14 1.47
N GLN A 164 -5.41 3.90 1.12
CA GLN A 164 -4.61 3.08 0.22
C GLN A 164 -5.42 2.75 -1.04
N ALA A 165 -4.83 2.98 -2.20
CA ALA A 165 -5.41 2.68 -3.51
C ALA A 165 -4.61 1.57 -4.22
N PRO A 166 -5.23 0.81 -5.15
CA PRO A 166 -4.49 -0.07 -6.03
C PRO A 166 -3.57 0.74 -6.97
N LEU A 167 -2.47 0.11 -7.40
CA LEU A 167 -1.66 0.62 -8.50
C LEU A 167 -2.47 0.60 -9.79
N GLN A 168 -2.35 1.66 -10.59
CA GLN A 168 -2.84 1.69 -11.96
C GLN A 168 -1.76 1.10 -12.86
N ILE A 169 -2.10 0.02 -13.55
CA ILE A 169 -1.19 -0.66 -14.47
C ILE A 169 -1.47 -0.15 -15.87
N PHE A 170 -0.43 0.30 -16.56
CA PHE A 170 -0.48 0.73 -17.95
C PHE A 170 0.43 -0.16 -18.78
N LYS A 171 0.01 -0.48 -19.99
CA LYS A 171 0.88 -1.03 -21.04
C LYS A 171 1.48 0.12 -21.82
N THR A 172 2.78 0.03 -22.08
CA THR A 172 3.41 0.89 -23.07
C THR A 172 3.11 0.34 -24.46
N GLN A 173 2.44 1.12 -25.30
CA GLN A 173 2.19 0.79 -26.70
C GLN A 173 2.93 1.76 -27.60
N LEU A 174 3.60 1.23 -28.63
CA LEU A 174 4.17 2.02 -29.69
C LEU A 174 3.05 2.45 -30.65
N CYS A 175 2.72 3.73 -30.66
CA CYS A 175 1.77 4.31 -31.59
C CYS A 175 2.51 4.85 -32.82
N LEU A 176 2.04 4.47 -34.00
CA LEU A 176 2.56 4.95 -35.29
C LEU A 176 1.69 6.08 -35.82
N ASN A 177 2.30 7.20 -36.18
CA ASN A 177 1.72 8.25 -37.00
C ASN A 177 2.51 8.36 -38.32
N THR A 178 1.92 8.99 -39.33
CA THR A 178 2.48 9.21 -40.67
C THR A 178 3.88 9.85 -40.67
N THR A 179 4.23 10.64 -39.66
CA THR A 179 5.52 11.35 -39.59
C THR A 179 6.41 10.96 -38.41
N ALA A 180 5.91 10.15 -37.45
CA ALA A 180 6.62 9.84 -36.22
C ALA A 180 6.04 8.61 -35.53
N PHE A 181 6.82 7.97 -34.65
CA PHE A 181 6.31 7.02 -33.66
C PHE A 181 6.43 7.65 -32.26
N PHE A 182 5.51 7.29 -31.37
CA PHE A 182 5.57 7.70 -29.97
C PHE A 182 5.06 6.59 -29.06
N GLU A 183 5.51 6.58 -27.82
CA GLU A 183 5.04 5.64 -26.81
C GLU A 183 3.84 6.23 -26.07
N ALA A 184 2.75 5.47 -26.00
CA ALA A 184 1.56 5.82 -25.24
C ALA A 184 1.38 4.85 -24.07
N LYS A 185 1.03 5.39 -22.90
CA LYS A 185 0.59 4.59 -21.76
C LYS A 185 -0.91 4.36 -21.88
N VAL A 186 -1.29 3.14 -22.18
CA VAL A 186 -2.69 2.72 -22.27
C VAL A 186 -3.01 1.90 -21.01
N PRO A 187 -4.17 2.09 -20.34
CA PRO A 187 -4.56 1.20 -19.25
C PRO A 187 -4.41 -0.27 -19.68
N ALA A 188 -3.75 -1.07 -18.83
CA ALA A 188 -3.45 -2.47 -19.12
C ALA A 188 -4.69 -3.37 -19.07
#